data_AF-A0A847JIQ8-F1
#
_entry.id   AF-A0A847JIQ8-F1
#
_cell.length_a   1.000
_cell.length_b   1.000
_cell.length_c   1.000
_cell.angle_alpha   90.00
_cell.angle_beta   90.00
_cell.angle_gamma   90.00
#
_symmetry.space_group_name_H-M   'P 1'
#
loop_
_entity.id
_entity.type
_entity.pdbx_description
1 polymer ?
#
loop_
_entity_poly.entity_id
_entity_poly.type
_entity_poly.pdbx_seq_one_letter_code
_entity_poly.pdbx_strand_id
1 'polypeptide(L)'
;MKKNIGTLVVVAALLIGAGGWMAWTWNGKDRLPVGVASANGRIEVTRVDVATKLAGRVAEMRVEEGDLVTKGQVVAVLDTADLLAQRAAARATVVRATQGIAKAEADVASAKANLALAEVQLRRASDLLDRAVSSQ
;
A
#
# COMPACT_ATOMS: atom_id res chain seq x y z
N MET A 1 90.76 30.87 -6.46
CA MET A 1 89.46 30.78 -5.75
C MET A 1 88.56 31.90 -6.27
N LYS A 2 87.86 31.70 -7.38
CA LYS A 2 86.96 32.70 -7.98
C LYS A 2 85.59 32.50 -7.33
N LYS A 3 85.15 33.46 -6.51
CA LYS A 3 83.84 33.38 -5.85
C LYS A 3 82.77 33.53 -6.93
N ASN A 4 81.99 32.49 -7.17
CA ASN A 4 80.95 32.46 -8.21
C ASN A 4 79.75 33.31 -7.76
N ILE A 5 79.90 34.63 -7.88
CA ILE A 5 78.91 35.64 -7.49
C ILE A 5 77.56 35.35 -8.18
N GLY A 6 77.56 34.84 -9.41
CA GLY A 6 76.34 34.45 -10.12
C GLY A 6 75.50 33.38 -9.40
N THR A 7 76.14 32.38 -8.78
CA THR A 7 75.41 31.32 -8.06
C THR A 7 74.77 31.84 -6.77
N LEU A 8 75.44 32.77 -6.08
CA LEU A 8 74.90 33.44 -4.88
C LEU A 8 73.68 34.31 -5.20
N VAL A 9 73.68 35.01 -6.34
CA VAL A 9 72.54 35.84 -6.77
C VAL A 9 71.32 34.98 -7.12
N VAL A 10 71.52 33.86 -7.81
CA VAL A 10 70.42 32.93 -8.15
C VAL A 10 69.81 32.30 -6.90
N VAL A 11 70.63 31.88 -5.94
CA VAL A 11 70.14 31.33 -4.66
C VAL A 11 69.37 32.39 -3.86
N ALA A 12 69.86 33.63 -3.81
CA ALA A 12 69.15 34.72 -3.14
C ALA A 12 67.79 35.03 -3.78
N ALA A 13 67.73 35.06 -5.12
CA ALA A 13 66.47 35.28 -5.85
C ALA A 13 65.45 34.15 -5.60
N LEU A 14 65.91 32.89 -5.56
CA LEU A 14 65.06 31.74 -5.23
C LEU A 14 64.54 31.79 -3.79
N LEU A 15 65.38 32.21 -2.83
CA LEU A 15 64.95 32.35 -1.44
C LEU A 15 63.93 33.48 -1.25
N ILE A 16 64.09 34.59 -1.98
CA ILE A 16 63.12 35.69 -1.97
C ILE A 16 61.81 35.26 -2.63
N GLY A 17 61.88 34.55 -3.77
CA GLY A 17 60.69 34.02 -4.44
C GLY A 17 59.94 33.00 -3.60
N ALA A 18 60.66 32.07 -2.96
CA ALA A 18 60.09 31.09 -2.05
C ALA A 18 59.50 31.77 -0.80
N GLY A 19 60.19 32.76 -0.22
CA GLY A 19 59.70 33.54 0.91
C GLY A 19 58.44 34.33 0.59
N GLY A 20 58.38 34.96 -0.59
CA GLY A 20 57.19 35.67 -1.08
C GLY A 20 56.00 34.74 -1.32
N TRP A 21 56.24 33.57 -1.92
CA TRP A 21 55.20 32.56 -2.14
C TRP A 21 54.70 31.95 -0.82
N MET A 22 55.60 31.69 0.13
CA MET A 22 55.25 31.20 1.48
C MET A 22 54.43 32.25 2.24
N ALA A 23 54.82 33.53 2.17
CA ALA A 23 54.10 34.62 2.83
C ALA A 23 52.70 34.84 2.22
N TRP A 24 52.59 34.74 0.89
CA TRP A 24 51.31 34.88 0.20
C TRP A 24 50.35 33.73 0.49
N THR A 25 50.86 32.49 0.51
CA THR A 25 50.05 31.30 0.83
C THR A 25 49.68 31.25 2.33
N TRP A 26 50.50 31.79 3.23
CA TRP A 26 50.13 31.92 4.64
C TRP A 26 49.04 32.96 4.91
N ASN A 27 48.98 34.01 4.10
CA ASN A 27 47.92 35.03 4.17
C ASN A 27 46.61 34.62 3.48
N GLY A 28 46.64 33.60 2.61
CA GLY A 28 45.48 33.09 1.87
C GLY A 28 44.54 32.16 2.66
N LYS A 29 44.52 32.23 3.99
CA LYS A 29 43.57 31.46 4.81
C LYS A 29 42.30 32.28 4.96
N ASP A 30 41.25 31.90 4.23
CA ASP A 30 39.84 32.29 4.37
C ASP A 30 39.49 32.93 5.73
N ARG A 31 39.80 34.22 5.90
CA ARG A 31 39.48 34.97 7.11
C ARG A 31 38.03 35.41 7.00
N LEU A 32 37.12 34.50 7.29
CA LEU A 32 35.72 34.85 7.52
C LEU A 32 35.68 35.94 8.63
N PRO A 33 34.87 37.00 8.47
CA PRO A 33 34.75 38.05 9.48
C PRO A 33 34.45 37.48 10.87
N VAL A 34 34.91 38.15 11.93
CA VAL A 34 34.67 37.72 13.31
C VAL A 34 33.15 37.61 13.53
N GLY A 35 32.68 36.41 13.88
CA GLY A 35 31.25 36.10 14.04
C GLY A 35 30.59 35.36 12.87
N VAL A 36 31.31 35.12 11.77
CA VAL A 36 30.80 34.35 10.62
C VAL A 36 31.52 33.00 10.54
N ALA A 37 30.78 31.92 10.78
CA ALA A 37 31.25 30.55 10.55
C ALA A 37 30.66 30.02 9.24
N SER A 38 31.49 29.40 8.40
CA SER A 38 31.01 28.69 7.21
C SER A 38 30.71 27.25 7.59
N ALA A 39 29.48 26.81 7.32
CA ALA A 39 29.07 25.42 7.47
C ALA A 39 28.33 25.02 6.19
N ASN A 40 28.72 23.89 5.61
CA ASN A 40 27.98 23.27 4.52
C ASN A 40 27.07 22.20 5.14
N GLY A 41 25.76 22.44 5.08
CA GLY A 41 24.74 21.49 5.51
C GLY A 41 24.12 20.79 4.31
N ARG A 42 23.86 19.49 4.42
CA ARG A 42 23.01 18.75 3.50
C ARG A 42 21.67 18.47 4.18
N ILE A 43 20.59 18.86 3.51
CA ILE A 43 19.24 18.51 3.94
C ILE A 43 18.93 17.13 3.37
N GLU A 44 18.70 16.16 4.25
CA GLU A 44 18.25 14.81 3.90
C GLU A 44 16.75 14.70 4.13
N VAL A 45 16.01 14.18 3.14
CA VAL A 45 14.55 14.05 3.21
C VAL A 45 14.17 12.64 2.81
N THR A 46 13.32 11.99 3.61
CA THR A 46 12.71 10.72 3.23
C THR A 46 11.51 11.00 2.33
N ARG A 47 11.66 10.71 1.04
CA ARG A 47 10.55 10.77 0.09
C ARG A 47 9.73 9.47 0.17
N VAL A 48 8.42 9.62 0.21
CA VAL A 48 7.47 8.51 0.11
C VAL A 48 6.54 8.80 -1.05
N ASP A 49 6.56 7.94 -2.06
CA ASP A 49 5.65 8.03 -3.19
C ASP A 49 4.37 7.26 -2.86
N VAL A 50 3.23 7.93 -2.96
CA VAL A 50 1.91 7.34 -2.69
C VAL A 50 1.27 6.97 -4.03
N ALA A 51 1.05 5.68 -4.24
CA ALA A 51 0.40 5.15 -5.44
C ALA A 51 -0.86 4.36 -5.08
N THR A 52 -1.82 4.35 -6.00
CA THR A 52 -3.03 3.56 -5.84
C THR A 52 -2.72 2.08 -6.10
N LYS A 53 -3.32 1.18 -5.30
CA LYS A 53 -3.15 -0.26 -5.49
C LYS A 53 -3.85 -0.78 -6.75
N LEU A 54 -4.96 -0.14 -7.10
CA LEU A 54 -5.77 -0.46 -8.27
C LEU A 54 -5.79 0.75 -9.20
N ALA A 55 -5.87 0.50 -10.50
CA ALA A 55 -6.15 1.54 -11.47
C ALA A 55 -7.59 2.05 -11.27
N GLY A 56 -7.77 3.36 -11.33
CA GLY A 56 -9.07 3.99 -11.12
C GLY A 56 -9.01 5.49 -11.36
N ARG A 57 -10.17 6.12 -11.47
CA ARG A 57 -10.29 7.58 -11.55
C ARG A 57 -10.31 8.17 -10.15
N VAL A 58 -9.71 9.34 -9.96
CA VAL A 58 -9.86 10.12 -8.72
C VAL A 58 -11.26 10.75 -8.71
N ALA A 59 -12.04 10.46 -7.68
CA ALA A 59 -13.36 11.06 -7.45
C ALA A 59 -13.24 12.36 -6.65
N GLU A 60 -12.35 12.40 -5.66
CA GLU A 60 -12.18 13.54 -4.75
C GLU A 60 -10.71 13.68 -4.35
N MET A 61 -10.18 14.90 -4.40
CA MET A 61 -8.90 15.27 -3.77
C MET A 61 -9.18 15.97 -2.44
N ARG A 62 -8.54 15.52 -1.36
CA ARG A 62 -8.81 16.00 0.01
C ARG A 62 -7.70 16.86 0.61
N VAL A 63 -6.63 17.08 -0.14
CA VAL A 63 -5.50 17.92 0.25
C VAL A 63 -5.05 18.70 -0.98
N GLU A 64 -4.38 19.82 -0.73
CA GLU A 64 -3.72 20.63 -1.74
C GLU A 64 -2.20 20.46 -1.67
N GLU A 65 -1.52 20.93 -2.71
CA GLU A 65 -0.06 20.89 -2.76
C GLU A 65 0.54 21.82 -1.68
N GLY A 66 1.46 21.29 -0.89
CA GLY A 66 2.07 22.01 0.23
C GLY A 66 1.41 21.76 1.59
N ASP A 67 0.28 21.05 1.63
CA ASP A 67 -0.38 20.70 2.88
C ASP A 67 0.45 19.72 3.73
N LEU A 68 0.42 19.94 5.04
CA LEU A 68 0.98 19.00 6.01
C LEU A 68 0.00 17.82 6.19
N VAL A 69 0.48 16.61 5.89
CA VAL A 69 -0.30 15.38 6.04
C VAL A 69 0.25 14.49 7.16
N THR A 70 -0.65 13.78 7.82
CA THR A 70 -0.32 12.82 8.86
C THR A 70 -0.47 11.37 8.37
N LYS A 71 0.19 10.43 9.07
CA LYS A 71 0.11 9.01 8.70
C LYS A 71 -1.33 8.50 8.79
N GLY A 72 -1.81 7.91 7.71
CA GLY A 72 -3.16 7.33 7.62
C GLY A 72 -4.24 8.34 7.19
N GLN A 73 -3.88 9.61 6.99
CA GLN A 73 -4.79 10.60 6.43
C GLN A 73 -5.17 10.24 4.99
N VAL A 74 -6.46 10.36 4.67
CA VAL A 74 -6.97 10.14 3.32
C VAL A 74 -6.64 11.37 2.47
N VAL A 75 -5.79 11.15 1.47
CA VAL A 75 -5.25 12.20 0.58
C VAL A 75 -6.15 12.40 -0.64
N ALA A 76 -6.69 11.30 -1.16
CA ALA A 76 -7.59 11.27 -2.30
C ALA A 76 -8.53 10.06 -2.19
N VAL A 77 -9.71 10.17 -2.81
CA VAL A 77 -10.69 9.08 -2.93
C VAL A 77 -10.85 8.72 -4.39
N LEU A 78 -10.81 7.42 -4.69
CA LEU A 78 -11.06 6.90 -6.02
C LEU A 78 -12.54 6.68 -6.27
N ASP A 79 -12.94 6.80 -7.53
CA ASP A 79 -14.25 6.35 -7.98
C ASP A 79 -14.33 4.82 -7.85
N THR A 80 -15.35 4.35 -7.13
CA THR A 80 -15.55 2.94 -6.79
C THR A 80 -16.94 2.45 -7.17
N ALA A 81 -17.67 3.18 -8.04
CA ALA A 81 -19.03 2.80 -8.45
C ALA A 81 -19.11 1.34 -8.95
N ASP A 82 -18.19 0.94 -9.82
CA ASP A 82 -18.12 -0.43 -10.34
C ASP A 82 -17.80 -1.47 -9.26
N LEU A 83 -16.89 -1.15 -8.34
CA LEU A 83 -16.52 -2.04 -7.23
C LEU A 83 -17.69 -2.22 -6.25
N LEU A 84 -18.45 -1.15 -5.99
CA LEU A 84 -19.66 -1.19 -5.16
C LEU A 84 -20.76 -2.02 -5.84
N ALA A 85 -20.93 -1.87 -7.15
CA ALA A 85 -21.88 -2.68 -7.92
C ALA A 85 -21.50 -4.17 -7.91
N GLN A 86 -20.23 -4.50 -8.14
CA GLN A 86 -19.72 -5.88 -8.06
C GLN A 86 -19.91 -6.48 -6.67
N ARG A 87 -19.62 -5.71 -5.62
CA ARG A 87 -19.84 -6.12 -4.23
C ARG A 87 -21.33 -6.37 -3.95
N ALA A 88 -22.22 -5.52 -4.44
CA ALA A 88 -23.66 -5.70 -4.29
C ALA A 88 -24.15 -6.98 -5.01
N ALA A 89 -23.68 -7.21 -6.24
CA ALA A 89 -23.99 -8.42 -6.99
C ALA A 89 -23.50 -9.69 -6.27
N ALA A 90 -22.26 -9.68 -5.77
CA ALA A 90 -21.69 -10.79 -5.00
C ALA A 90 -22.51 -11.06 -3.72
N ARG A 91 -22.90 -10.01 -2.99
CA ARG A 91 -23.75 -10.14 -1.80
C ARG A 91 -25.12 -10.73 -2.13
N ALA A 92 -25.74 -10.30 -3.24
CA ALA A 92 -26.99 -10.87 -3.70
C ALA A 92 -26.85 -12.36 -4.05
N THR A 93 -25.73 -12.76 -4.64
CA THR A 93 -25.44 -14.19 -4.91
C THR A 93 -25.37 -15.01 -3.63
N VAL A 94 -24.72 -14.49 -2.58
CA VAL A 94 -24.70 -15.16 -1.26
C VAL A 94 -26.11 -15.32 -0.71
N VAL A 95 -26.93 -14.26 -0.74
CA VAL A 95 -28.32 -14.31 -0.25
C VAL A 95 -29.14 -15.34 -1.04
N ARG A 96 -29.03 -15.35 -2.37
CA ARG A 96 -29.71 -16.36 -3.20
C ARG A 96 -29.28 -17.77 -2.85
N ALA A 97 -27.99 -18.01 -2.61
CA ALA A 97 -27.49 -19.32 -2.21
C ALA A 97 -28.07 -19.75 -0.84
N THR A 98 -28.12 -18.84 0.13
CA THR A 98 -28.71 -19.14 1.45
C THR A 98 -30.21 -19.45 1.36
N GLN A 99 -30.94 -18.72 0.51
CA GLN A 99 -32.36 -19.01 0.24
C GLN A 99 -32.54 -20.34 -0.49
N GLY A 100 -31.62 -20.69 -1.38
CA GLY A 100 -31.59 -21.99 -2.05
C GLY A 100 -31.45 -23.15 -1.07
N ILE A 101 -30.60 -23.01 -0.05
CA ILE A 101 -30.46 -24.01 1.02
C ILE A 101 -31.77 -24.14 1.79
N ALA A 102 -32.33 -23.03 2.27
CA ALA A 102 -33.60 -23.05 3.02
C ALA A 102 -34.75 -23.66 2.20
N LYS A 103 -34.79 -23.38 0.89
CA LYS A 103 -35.76 -23.98 -0.03
C LYS A 103 -35.54 -25.49 -0.15
N ALA A 104 -34.30 -25.94 -0.36
CA ALA A 104 -33.99 -27.36 -0.47
C ALA A 104 -34.34 -28.12 0.83
N GLU A 105 -34.10 -27.52 2.00
CA GLU A 105 -34.51 -28.09 3.28
C GLU A 105 -36.03 -28.23 3.40
N ALA A 106 -36.79 -27.22 2.98
CA ALA A 106 -38.25 -27.27 2.94
C ALA A 106 -38.76 -28.34 1.96
N ASP A 107 -38.15 -28.46 0.78
CA ASP A 107 -38.48 -29.48 -0.22
C ASP A 107 -38.24 -30.89 0.34
N VAL A 108 -37.12 -31.11 1.04
CA VAL A 108 -36.82 -32.37 1.73
C VAL A 108 -37.84 -32.66 2.82
N ALA A 109 -38.22 -31.67 3.63
CA ALA A 109 -39.23 -31.85 4.67
C ALA A 109 -40.59 -32.23 4.07
N SER A 110 -41.00 -31.58 2.99
CA SER A 110 -42.24 -31.92 2.28
C SER A 110 -42.18 -33.33 1.68
N ALA A 111 -41.06 -33.73 1.08
CA ALA A 111 -40.89 -35.07 0.53
C ALA A 111 -40.99 -36.16 1.61
N LYS A 112 -40.39 -35.92 2.79
CA LYS A 112 -40.51 -36.83 3.95
C LYS A 112 -41.95 -36.96 4.45
N ALA A 113 -42.68 -35.85 4.53
CA ALA A 113 -44.09 -35.86 4.93
C ALA A 113 -44.95 -36.67 3.94
N ASN A 114 -44.72 -36.48 2.63
CA ASN A 114 -45.42 -37.23 1.59
C ASN A 114 -45.09 -38.74 1.66
N LEU A 115 -43.83 -39.10 1.89
CA LEU A 115 -43.42 -40.50 2.08
C LEU A 115 -44.14 -41.12 3.28
N ALA A 116 -44.14 -40.46 4.43
CA ALA A 116 -44.81 -40.95 5.63
C ALA A 116 -46.31 -41.16 5.41
N LEU A 117 -46.98 -40.25 4.70
CA LEU A 117 -48.38 -40.40 4.33
C LEU A 117 -48.60 -41.61 3.41
N ALA A 118 -47.77 -41.78 2.39
CA ALA A 118 -47.85 -42.92 1.46
C ALA A 118 -47.66 -44.26 2.19
N GLU A 119 -46.74 -44.34 3.15
CA GLU A 119 -46.55 -45.56 3.96
C GLU A 119 -47.76 -45.86 4.86
N VAL A 120 -48.41 -44.84 5.42
CA VAL A 120 -49.65 -45.02 6.21
C VAL A 120 -50.79 -45.51 5.30
N GLN A 121 -50.91 -44.95 4.10
CA GLN A 121 -51.91 -45.38 3.12
C GLN A 121 -51.67 -46.83 2.67
N LEU A 122 -50.42 -47.20 2.41
CA LEU A 122 -50.04 -48.56 2.03
C LEU A 122 -50.39 -49.57 3.14
N ARG A 123 -50.02 -49.27 4.40
CA ARG A 123 -50.38 -50.11 5.56
C ARG A 123 -51.88 -50.30 5.71
N ARG A 124 -52.66 -49.22 5.56
CA ARG A 124 -54.13 -49.32 5.60
C ARG A 124 -54.68 -50.18 4.48
N ALA A 125 -54.14 -50.04 3.27
CA ALA A 125 -54.58 -50.82 2.12
C ALA A 125 -54.29 -52.31 2.30
N SER A 126 -53.11 -52.67 2.85
CA SER A 126 -52.78 -54.07 3.16
C SER A 126 -53.68 -54.63 4.27
N ASP A 127 -53.90 -53.88 5.36
CA ASP A 127 -54.76 -54.34 6.46
C ASP A 127 -56.21 -54.59 6.01
N LEU A 128 -56.73 -53.77 5.09
CA LEU A 128 -58.06 -53.97 4.51
C LEU A 128 -58.13 -55.21 3.61
N LEU A 129 -57.05 -55.48 2.85
CA LEU A 129 -56.97 -56.66 2.01
C LEU A 129 -56.96 -57.95 2.85
N ASP A 130 -56.15 -58.00 3.90
CA ASP A 130 -56.05 -59.16 4.80
C ASP A 130 -57.38 -59.48 5.48
N ARG A 131 -58.11 -58.43 5.91
CA ARG A 131 -59.48 -58.57 6.46
C ARG A 131 -60.49 -59.06 5.42
N ALA A 132 -60.39 -58.60 4.17
CA ALA A 132 -61.30 -59.04 3.12
C ALA A 132 -61.08 -60.53 2.78
N VAL A 133 -59.83 -60.99 2.72
CA VAL A 133 -59.49 -62.38 2.39
C VAL A 133 -59.84 -63.35 3.53
N SER A 134 -59.80 -62.91 4.80
CA SER A 134 -60.19 -63.74 5.96
C SER A 134 -61.70 -63.86 6.18
N SER A 135 -62.52 -63.15 5.38
CA SER A 135 -63.99 -63.15 5.47
C SER A 135 -64.69 -64.09 4.47
N GLN A 136 -63.94 -64.91 3.71
CA GLN A 136 -64.42 -65.97 2.82
C GLN A 136 -64.02 -67.35 3.32
#